data_AF-A0ABD5XVX0-F1
#
_entry.id   AF-A0ABD5XVX0-F1
#
_cell.length_a   1.000
_cell.length_b   1.000
_cell.length_c   1.000
_cell.angle_alpha   90.00
_cell.angle_beta   90.00
_cell.angle_gamma   90.00
#
_symmetry.space_group_name_H-M   'P 1'
#
loop_
_entity.id
_entity.type
_entity.pdbx_description
1 polymer ?
#
loop_
_entity_poly.entity_id
_entity_poly.type
_entity_poly.pdbx_seq_one_letter_code
_entity_poly.pdbx_strand_id
1 'polypeptide(L)'
;MRAESAEIGELAEHVAAWENGVDVAEVDSTQRRRAYVALHQTHLPRLDEAGVLRYESTREEIELTETGEDLRVYMDVVRGNDIPWSEFYLGLSAFAAALVTVAWLDFYPFSIGGDAAYAALVVALFAATSVVHLVRSRRNRLGAGGDPPTAR
;
A
#
# COMPACT_ATOMS: atom_id res chain seq x y z
N MET A 1 -24.41 -10.51 -11.18
CA MET A 1 -22.98 -10.75 -10.97
C MET A 1 -22.84 -12.14 -10.37
N ARG A 2 -21.88 -12.96 -10.81
CA ARG A 2 -21.59 -14.24 -10.14
C ARG A 2 -20.76 -13.93 -8.91
N ALA A 3 -21.18 -14.40 -7.74
CA ALA A 3 -20.33 -14.41 -6.57
C ALA A 3 -19.06 -15.19 -6.92
N GLU A 4 -17.91 -14.58 -6.68
CA GLU A 4 -16.62 -15.22 -6.84
C GLU A 4 -16.47 -16.18 -5.65
N SER A 5 -16.66 -17.47 -5.90
CA SER A 5 -16.54 -18.54 -4.90
C SER A 5 -15.16 -19.19 -5.00
N ALA A 6 -14.50 -19.39 -3.88
CA ALA A 6 -13.20 -20.05 -3.83
C ALA A 6 -13.20 -21.17 -2.78
N GLU A 7 -12.44 -22.23 -3.05
CA GLU A 7 -12.20 -23.31 -2.09
C GLU A 7 -11.14 -22.88 -1.07
N ILE A 8 -11.34 -23.24 0.20
CA ILE A 8 -10.37 -22.92 1.27
C ILE A 8 -8.98 -23.50 0.96
N GLY A 9 -8.94 -24.68 0.32
CA GLY A 9 -7.69 -25.35 -0.06
C GLY A 9 -6.82 -24.50 -0.97
N GLU A 10 -7.41 -23.88 -1.99
CA GLU A 10 -6.70 -22.99 -2.91
C GLU A 10 -6.24 -21.72 -2.20
N LEU A 11 -7.08 -21.13 -1.34
CA LEU A 11 -6.70 -19.98 -0.52
C LEU A 11 -5.52 -20.30 0.39
N ALA A 12 -5.52 -21.47 1.04
CA ALA A 12 -4.47 -21.89 1.94
C ALA A 12 -3.12 -22.05 1.24
N GLU A 13 -3.11 -22.49 -0.02
CA GLU A 13 -1.89 -22.62 -0.82
C GLU A 13 -1.29 -21.25 -1.16
N HIS A 14 -2.13 -20.32 -1.60
CA HIS A 14 -1.72 -18.94 -1.91
C HIS A 14 -1.24 -18.19 -0.67
N VAL A 15 -1.96 -18.31 0.45
CA VAL A 15 -1.56 -17.69 1.72
C VAL A 15 -0.24 -18.29 2.21
N ALA A 16 -0.06 -19.61 2.13
CA ALA A 16 1.19 -20.26 2.51
C ALA A 16 2.38 -19.79 1.65
N ALA A 17 2.19 -19.64 0.34
CA ALA A 17 3.20 -19.09 -0.56
C ALA A 17 3.62 -17.67 -0.12
N TRP A 18 2.66 -16.78 0.14
CA TRP A 18 2.93 -15.42 0.59
C TRP A 18 3.63 -15.36 1.95
N GLU A 19 3.21 -16.17 2.93
CA GLU A 19 3.82 -16.21 4.26
C GLU A 19 5.28 -16.69 4.23
N ASN A 20 5.61 -17.57 3.29
CA ASN A 20 6.94 -18.16 3.19
C ASN A 20 7.81 -17.50 2.10
N GLY A 21 7.26 -16.58 1.31
CA GLY A 21 7.97 -15.88 0.24
C GLY A 21 8.43 -16.80 -0.89
N VAL A 22 7.65 -17.85 -1.18
CA VAL A 22 7.94 -18.86 -2.22
C VAL A 22 6.86 -18.85 -3.29
N ASP A 23 7.10 -19.50 -4.43
CA ASP A 23 6.04 -19.73 -5.41
C ASP A 23 4.99 -20.72 -4.87
N VAL A 24 3.76 -20.63 -5.35
CA VAL A 24 2.67 -21.55 -4.98
C VAL A 24 3.06 -23.00 -5.25
N ALA A 25 3.76 -23.27 -6.36
CA ALA A 25 4.22 -24.61 -6.72
C ALA A 25 5.33 -25.16 -5.78
N GLU A 26 5.96 -24.30 -4.98
CA GLU A 26 7.03 -24.67 -4.04
C GLU A 26 6.52 -24.84 -2.60
N VAL A 27 5.22 -24.63 -2.36
CA VAL A 27 4.61 -24.76 -1.03
C VAL A 27 4.60 -26.22 -0.56
N ASP A 28 5.20 -26.47 0.60
CA ASP A 28 5.18 -27.80 1.20
C ASP A 28 3.86 -28.11 1.94
N SER A 29 3.61 -29.40 2.16
CA SER A 29 2.37 -29.87 2.78
C SER A 29 2.17 -29.37 4.22
N THR A 30 3.25 -29.09 4.95
CA THR A 30 3.21 -28.55 6.31
C THR A 30 2.88 -27.07 6.30
N GLN A 31 3.49 -26.29 5.40
CA GLN A 31 3.19 -24.87 5.19
C GLN A 31 1.72 -24.67 4.82
N ARG A 32 1.24 -25.40 3.79
CA ARG A 32 -0.17 -25.37 3.38
C ARG A 32 -1.11 -25.74 4.52
N ARG A 33 -0.79 -26.79 5.28
CA ARG A 33 -1.63 -27.23 6.43
C ARG A 33 -1.70 -26.16 7.52
N ARG A 34 -0.61 -25.45 7.82
CA ARG A 34 -0.62 -24.37 8.82
C ARG A 34 -1.54 -23.22 8.39
N ALA A 35 -1.39 -22.76 7.14
CA ALA A 35 -2.25 -21.72 6.57
C ALA A 35 -3.73 -22.16 6.57
N TYR A 36 -4.01 -23.39 6.16
CA TYR A 36 -5.35 -23.97 6.17
C TYR A 36 -5.99 -23.93 7.56
N VAL A 37 -5.28 -24.42 8.57
CA VAL A 37 -5.76 -24.43 9.95
C VAL A 37 -6.00 -23.01 10.47
N ALA A 38 -5.09 -22.08 10.20
CA ALA A 38 -5.23 -20.68 10.61
C ALA A 38 -6.44 -20.00 9.94
N LEU A 39 -6.62 -20.21 8.63
CA LEU A 39 -7.76 -19.69 7.87
C LEU A 39 -9.07 -20.18 8.46
N HIS A 40 -9.20 -21.48 8.66
CA HIS A 40 -10.42 -22.09 9.17
C HIS A 40 -10.73 -21.68 10.62
N GLN A 41 -9.71 -21.60 11.50
CA GLN A 41 -9.94 -21.37 12.93
C GLN A 41 -10.09 -19.91 13.30
N THR A 42 -9.42 -19.00 12.57
CA THR A 42 -9.28 -17.61 12.99
C THR A 42 -9.76 -16.64 11.94
N HIS A 43 -9.31 -16.77 10.70
CA HIS A 43 -9.52 -15.71 9.70
C HIS A 43 -10.91 -15.74 9.08
N LEU A 44 -11.36 -16.90 8.56
CA LEU A 44 -12.65 -17.02 7.88
C LEU A 44 -13.83 -16.75 8.82
N PRO A 45 -13.88 -17.29 10.06
CA PRO A 45 -14.95 -16.96 10.98
C PRO A 45 -15.05 -15.46 11.29
N ARG A 46 -13.91 -14.77 11.47
CA ARG A 46 -13.91 -13.33 11.74
C ARG A 46 -14.33 -12.49 10.54
N LEU A 47 -13.93 -12.89 9.33
CA LEU A 47 -14.33 -12.19 8.11
C LEU A 47 -15.82 -12.40 7.80
N ASP A 48 -16.36 -13.56 8.17
CA ASP A 48 -17.80 -13.87 8.14
C ASP A 48 -18.58 -13.05 9.17
N GLU A 49 -18.12 -12.99 10.42
CA GLU A 49 -18.68 -12.13 11.47
C GLU A 49 -18.66 -10.64 11.09
N ALA A 50 -17.61 -10.19 10.41
CA ALA A 50 -17.49 -8.83 9.89
C ALA A 50 -18.33 -8.59 8.62
N GLY A 51 -18.98 -9.63 8.09
CA GLY A 51 -19.82 -9.58 6.90
C GLY A 51 -19.06 -9.31 5.60
N VAL A 52 -17.75 -9.52 5.56
CA VAL A 52 -16.87 -9.29 4.39
C VAL A 52 -16.97 -10.45 3.39
N LEU A 53 -17.18 -11.66 3.89
CA LEU A 53 -17.41 -12.87 3.11
C LEU A 53 -18.47 -13.71 3.82
N ARG A 54 -18.99 -14.73 3.13
CA ARG A 54 -19.79 -15.79 3.71
C ARG A 54 -18.94 -17.05 3.77
N TYR A 55 -18.83 -17.63 4.96
CA TYR A 55 -18.05 -18.84 5.18
C TYR A 55 -18.94 -20.05 5.47
N GLU A 56 -18.94 -21.05 4.57
CA GLU A 56 -19.68 -22.30 4.78
C GLU A 56 -18.72 -23.45 5.15
N SER A 57 -18.57 -23.68 6.45
CA SER A 57 -17.67 -24.71 6.99
C SER A 57 -17.99 -26.14 6.54
N THR A 58 -19.25 -26.44 6.20
CA THR A 58 -19.65 -27.78 5.77
C THR A 58 -19.21 -28.10 4.36
N ARG A 59 -19.17 -27.08 3.49
CA ARG A 59 -18.83 -27.21 2.07
C ARG A 59 -17.41 -26.78 1.76
N GLU A 60 -16.68 -26.27 2.76
CA GLU A 60 -15.34 -25.69 2.60
C GLU A 60 -15.29 -24.60 1.52
N GLU A 61 -16.39 -23.85 1.39
CA GLU A 61 -16.59 -22.82 0.37
C GLU A 61 -16.65 -21.43 1.03
N ILE A 62 -16.09 -20.46 0.30
CA ILE A 62 -16.06 -19.05 0.69
C ILE A 62 -16.69 -18.25 -0.45
N GLU A 63 -17.65 -17.39 -0.13
CA GLU A 63 -18.26 -16.47 -1.10
C GLU A 63 -18.06 -15.02 -0.66
N LEU A 64 -17.65 -14.13 -1.56
CA LEU A 64 -17.57 -12.71 -1.23
C LEU A 64 -18.98 -12.09 -1.08
N THR A 65 -19.17 -11.22 -0.09
CA THR A 65 -20.41 -10.45 0.07
C THR A 65 -20.32 -9.12 -0.68
N GLU A 66 -21.44 -8.40 -0.81
CA GLU A 66 -21.46 -7.03 -1.36
C GLU A 66 -20.55 -6.08 -0.55
N THR A 67 -20.55 -6.19 0.79
CA THR A 67 -19.63 -5.45 1.68
C THR A 67 -18.17 -5.79 1.38
N GLY A 68 -17.86 -7.04 1.07
CA GLY A 68 -16.53 -7.48 0.66
C GLY A 68 -16.09 -6.91 -0.68
N GLU A 69 -17.01 -6.78 -1.65
CA GLU A 69 -16.73 -6.13 -2.94
C GLU A 69 -16.43 -4.63 -2.76
N ASP A 70 -17.20 -3.92 -1.93
CA ASP A 70 -16.94 -2.51 -1.61
C ASP A 70 -15.60 -2.33 -0.91
N LEU A 71 -15.24 -3.24 0.01
CA LEU A 71 -13.93 -3.23 0.66
C LEU A 71 -12.79 -3.49 -0.32
N ARG A 72 -12.96 -4.38 -1.30
CA ARG A 72 -11.97 -4.63 -2.36
C ARG A 72 -11.68 -3.35 -3.13
N VAL A 73 -12.72 -2.61 -3.53
CA VAL A 73 -12.57 -1.32 -4.21
C VAL A 73 -11.83 -0.31 -3.33
N TYR A 74 -12.16 -0.23 -2.03
CA TYR A 74 -11.44 0.65 -1.10
C TYR A 74 -9.95 0.27 -0.98
N MET A 75 -9.64 -1.02 -0.86
CA MET A 75 -8.26 -1.52 -0.76
C MET A 75 -7.43 -1.24 -2.01
N ASP A 76 -8.03 -1.37 -3.20
CA ASP A 76 -7.39 -1.05 -4.47
C ASP A 76 -7.10 0.45 -4.60
N VAL A 77 -8.01 1.31 -4.13
CA VAL A 77 -7.80 2.76 -4.07
C VAL A 77 -6.68 3.13 -3.08
N VAL A 78 -6.59 2.46 -1.93
CA VAL A 78 -5.52 2.70 -0.96
C VAL A 78 -4.15 2.28 -1.49
N ARG A 79 -4.05 1.11 -2.14
CA ARG A 79 -2.80 0.65 -2.80
C ARG A 79 -2.42 1.52 -4.00
N GLY A 80 -3.41 2.04 -4.74
CA GLY A 80 -3.20 2.99 -5.83
C GLY A 80 -2.71 4.38 -5.39
N ASN A 81 -2.68 4.67 -4.07
CA ASN A 81 -2.25 5.96 -3.52
C ASN A 81 -0.82 5.91 -2.92
N ASP A 82 -0.05 4.86 -3.17
CA ASP A 82 1.40 4.89 -2.94
C ASP A 82 2.05 5.82 -3.98
N ILE A 83 2.11 7.10 -3.64
CA ILE A 83 2.82 8.11 -4.42
C ILE A 83 4.25 7.58 -4.66
N PRO A 84 4.70 7.41 -5.91
CA PRO A 84 6.04 6.93 -6.22
C PRO A 84 7.06 8.01 -5.89
N TRP A 85 7.39 8.12 -4.60
CA TRP A 85 8.19 9.20 -4.06
C TRP A 85 9.58 9.27 -4.70
N SER A 86 10.15 8.12 -5.06
CA SER A 86 11.41 8.04 -5.81
C SER A 86 11.33 8.78 -7.15
N GLU A 87 10.30 8.52 -7.95
CA GLU A 87 10.08 9.19 -9.24
C GLU A 87 9.80 10.68 -9.07
N PHE A 88 9.02 11.05 -8.05
CA PHE A 88 8.75 12.44 -7.72
C PHE A 88 10.03 13.19 -7.34
N TYR A 89 10.88 12.62 -6.49
CA TYR A 89 12.16 13.24 -6.11
C TYR A 89 13.16 13.29 -7.28
N LEU A 90 13.15 12.30 -8.18
CA LEU A 90 13.94 12.34 -9.42
C LEU A 90 13.49 13.49 -10.33
N GLY A 91 12.19 13.65 -10.57
CA GLY A 91 11.65 14.77 -11.34
C GLY A 91 11.93 16.13 -10.68
N LEU A 92 11.73 16.21 -9.36
CA LEU A 92 11.98 17.42 -8.57
C LEU A 92 13.45 17.84 -8.60
N SER A 93 14.37 16.88 -8.45
CA SER A 93 15.81 17.13 -8.50
C SER A 93 16.28 17.51 -9.90
N ALA A 94 15.78 16.86 -10.94
CA ALA A 94 16.06 17.25 -12.32
C ALA A 94 15.56 18.68 -12.63
N PHE A 95 14.35 19.02 -12.18
CA PHE A 95 13.80 20.37 -12.33
C PHE A 95 14.63 21.43 -11.58
N ALA A 96 14.99 21.15 -10.32
CA ALA A 96 15.82 22.04 -9.52
C ALA A 96 17.21 22.23 -10.16
N ALA A 97 17.83 21.16 -10.65
CA ALA A 97 19.12 21.22 -11.33
C ALA A 97 19.06 22.06 -12.62
N ALA A 98 17.99 21.91 -13.42
CA ALA A 98 17.78 22.72 -14.61
C ALA A 98 17.63 24.21 -14.25
N LEU A 99 16.85 24.54 -13.22
CA LEU A 99 16.65 25.90 -12.74
C LEU A 99 17.98 26.53 -12.29
N VAL A 100 18.75 25.81 -11.47
CA VAL A 100 20.08 26.25 -11.02
C VAL A 100 21.02 26.44 -12.22
N THR A 101 21.00 25.55 -13.20
CA THR A 101 21.85 25.66 -14.40
C THR A 101 21.49 26.89 -15.24
N VAL A 102 20.20 27.16 -15.43
CA VAL A 102 19.72 28.34 -16.18
C VAL A 102 20.09 29.64 -15.47
N ALA A 103 19.94 29.68 -14.14
CA ALA A 103 20.36 30.82 -13.33
C ALA A 103 21.89 31.02 -13.39
N TRP A 104 22.67 29.94 -13.30
CA TRP A 104 24.14 29.99 -13.36
C TRP A 104 24.68 30.48 -14.71
N LEU A 105 23.94 30.25 -15.79
CA LEU A 105 24.30 30.72 -17.13
C LEU A 105 23.85 32.17 -17.41
N ASP A 106 23.24 32.85 -16.44
CA ASP A 106 22.79 34.25 -16.55
C ASP A 106 21.85 34.53 -17.73
N PHE A 107 21.00 33.55 -18.09
CA PHE A 107 20.00 33.74 -19.14
C PHE A 107 18.95 34.77 -18.72
N TYR A 108 18.72 35.80 -19.52
CA TYR A 108 17.61 36.74 -19.32
C TYR A 108 16.25 36.01 -19.37
N PRO A 109 15.31 36.21 -18.43
CA PRO A 109 15.27 37.21 -17.35
C PRO A 109 15.83 36.76 -15.99
N PHE A 110 16.47 35.58 -15.91
CA PHE A 110 16.98 35.00 -14.67
C PHE A 110 18.26 35.68 -14.15
N SER A 111 18.92 36.50 -14.96
CA SER A 111 20.03 37.37 -14.55
C SER A 111 19.63 38.54 -13.63
N ILE A 112 18.32 38.70 -13.33
CA ILE A 112 17.78 39.81 -12.53
C ILE A 112 17.67 39.43 -11.04
N GLY A 113 17.51 38.14 -10.73
CA GLY A 113 17.51 37.63 -9.36
C GLY A 113 18.95 37.36 -8.90
N GLY A 114 19.33 37.74 -7.68
CA GLY A 114 20.62 37.31 -7.13
C GLY A 114 20.64 35.80 -6.85
N ASP A 115 21.81 35.16 -6.93
CA ASP A 115 22.01 33.71 -6.70
C ASP A 115 21.31 33.20 -5.43
N ALA A 116 21.30 34.02 -4.38
CA ALA A 116 20.65 33.73 -3.10
C ALA A 116 19.12 33.53 -3.23
N ALA A 117 18.45 34.26 -4.14
CA ALA A 117 17.01 34.14 -4.35
C ALA A 117 16.64 32.79 -5.00
N TYR A 118 17.44 32.34 -5.96
CA TYR A 118 17.25 31.04 -6.62
C TYR A 118 17.56 29.88 -5.69
N ALA A 119 18.65 29.98 -4.91
CA ALA A 119 18.97 29.02 -3.87
C ALA A 119 17.83 28.90 -2.84
N ALA A 120 17.29 30.03 -2.38
CA ALA A 120 16.16 30.05 -1.45
C ALA A 120 14.90 29.39 -2.03
N LEU A 121 14.60 29.61 -3.32
CA LEU A 121 13.47 28.99 -4.00
C LEU A 121 13.61 27.47 -4.06
N VAL A 122 14.78 26.96 -4.43
CA VAL A 122 15.06 25.52 -4.47
C VAL A 122 14.91 24.91 -3.07
N VAL A 123 15.52 25.53 -2.06
CA VAL A 123 15.39 25.07 -0.66
C VAL A 123 13.93 25.07 -0.21
N ALA A 124 13.16 26.12 -0.52
CA ALA A 124 11.74 26.19 -0.17
C ALA A 124 10.92 25.07 -0.84
N LEU A 125 11.21 24.74 -2.10
CA LEU A 125 10.54 23.67 -2.85
C LEU A 125 10.80 22.29 -2.22
N PHE A 126 12.06 22.00 -1.87
CA PHE A 126 12.44 20.77 -1.16
C PHE A 126 11.85 20.72 0.24
N ALA A 127 11.87 21.84 0.98
CA ALA A 127 11.29 21.92 2.32
C ALA A 127 9.78 21.69 2.30
N ALA A 128 9.05 22.34 1.39
CA ALA A 128 7.61 22.15 1.23
C ALA A 128 7.29 20.68 0.87
N THR A 129 8.05 20.10 -0.06
CA THR A 129 7.92 18.69 -0.43
C THR A 129 8.16 17.77 0.77
N SER A 130 9.22 18.02 1.55
CA SER A 130 9.55 17.24 2.74
C SER A 130 8.45 17.32 3.80
N VAL A 131 7.83 18.49 4.00
CA VAL A 131 6.71 18.65 4.93
C VAL A 131 5.48 17.86 4.47
N VAL A 132 5.13 17.95 3.19
CA VAL A 132 4.04 17.15 2.60
C VAL A 132 4.30 15.66 2.77
N HIS A 133 5.53 15.22 2.48
CA HIS A 133 5.94 13.83 2.64
C HIS A 133 5.85 13.36 4.10
N LEU A 134 6.30 14.17 5.06
CA LEU A 134 6.19 13.85 6.50
C LEU A 134 4.73 13.76 6.97
N VAL A 135 3.87 14.68 6.55
CA VAL A 135 2.45 14.67 6.94
C VAL A 135 1.74 13.46 6.33
N ARG A 136 2.00 13.13 5.06
CA ARG A 136 1.41 11.95 4.40
C ARG A 136 1.97 10.63 4.95
N SER A 137 3.28 10.53 5.18
CA SER A 137 3.90 9.35 5.79
C SER A 137 3.36 9.09 7.19
N ARG A 138 3.14 10.14 8.00
CA ARG A 138 2.49 10.00 9.31
C ARG A 138 1.05 9.50 9.21
N ARG A 139 0.27 9.95 8.23
CA ARG A 139 -1.10 9.45 7.99
C ARG A 139 -1.12 7.99 7.52
N ASN A 140 -0.18 7.60 6.66
CA ASN A 140 -0.08 6.22 6.20
C ASN A 140 0.43 5.26 7.30
N ARG A 141 1.14 5.76 8.32
CA ARG A 141 1.53 4.97 9.51
C ARG A 141 0.40 4.78 10.54
N LEU A 142 -0.77 5.39 10.36
CA LEU A 142 -1.93 5.20 11.26
C LEU A 142 -2.60 3.82 11.16
N GLY A 143 -2.08 2.91 10.31
CA GLY A 143 -2.40 1.49 10.36
C GLY A 143 -1.46 0.64 11.23
N ALA A 144 -0.36 1.19 11.75
CA ALA A 144 0.68 0.44 12.48
C ALA A 144 0.71 0.74 14.00
N GLY A 145 -0.24 1.52 14.51
CA GLY A 145 -0.23 2.01 15.90
C GLY A 145 -1.60 1.99 16.59
N GLY A 146 -2.55 1.21 16.09
CA GLY A 146 -3.70 0.83 16.90
C GLY A 146 -3.25 -0.28 17.84
N ASP A 147 -3.35 -0.07 19.15
CA ASP A 147 -3.37 -1.21 20.07
C ASP A 147 -4.40 -2.22 19.54
N PRO A 148 -4.07 -3.53 19.50
CA PRO A 148 -5.00 -4.54 19.01
C PRO A 148 -6.33 -4.41 19.79
N PRO A 149 -7.49 -4.56 19.13
CA PRO A 149 -8.79 -4.56 19.78
C PRO A 149 -8.99 -5.87 20.56
N THR A 150 -8.14 -6.08 21.56
CA THR A 150 -8.25 -7.10 22.60
C THR A 150 -7.74 -6.49 23.91
N ALA A 151 -8.36 -5.38 24.29
CA ALA A 151 -8.29 -4.85 25.63
C ALA A 151 -9.70 -4.46 26.11
N ARG A 152 -10.61 -5.43 26.06
CA ARG A 152 -11.56 -5.81 27.13
C ARG A 152 -12.60 -6.80 26.61
#